data_AF-A0A9W8JR79-F1
#
_entry.id   AF-A0A9W8JR79-F1
#
_cell.length_a   1.000
_cell.length_b   1.000
_cell.length_c   1.000
_cell.angle_alpha   90.00
_cell.angle_beta   90.00
_cell.angle_gamma   90.00
#
_symmetry.space_group_name_H-M   'P 1'
#
loop_
_entity.id
_entity.type
_entity.pdbx_description
1 polymer ?
#
loop_
_entity_poly.entity_id
_entity_poly.type
_entity_poly.pdbx_seq_one_letter_code
_entity_poly.pdbx_strand_id
1 'polypeptide(L)'
;MKVSYFVSLISVFAYMASTASAVPISGYESNDLVVRVTSSEIDAVIARALLSDELFARGLLDKLRGKKELTPEQQRAKIKKLEQKLNKKIGNHHAKVAKIKAGGSSAKATVTSYKGDPAHRALAEKKAHQEWKSNKQLQQFPHMDLTFGFKQALRIISFMMATSDAAPQDQTKKKIIVVGAGAGVIGLTTALRILEKGGYEVEIIAQTFSTDPKCINYTSHWAGAHYVSSAEIQTLKAEAAGPTFKEFWELSRPGGVAEHCFLRLNQTEYYVKEVESPNLLETMPSYRKIPKEDLPSNVRLHAEVGYSFETVTVDVPVYLNWLLSCFLEKGGTIVRGQLQHLSQLLEAGTTPFLSPEERASRVKALKPGETDRPDAVVVCVGLGARTLGGIEDATVFPARGQTVLIRAPWINFGRTFSGENNEWTYIIPRKNGDVILGGTVGSSEDWFPSPRPETTRDILKRTLALCPELVPLGSRKEGVQEVETLLPLVIGEGCGLRPMRKEGLDISARYMDPPTGKRIPVVHNFGHGAAGYIESYGSADLALKLMEKGIEGA
;
A
#
# COMPACT_ATOMS: atom_id res chain seq x y z
N MET A 1 16.04 4.39 -13.95
CA MET A 1 16.99 3.26 -14.13
C MET A 1 18.03 3.09 -13.03
N LYS A 2 18.43 4.12 -12.25
CA LYS A 2 19.39 3.96 -11.13
C LYS A 2 18.75 3.54 -9.78
N VAL A 3 17.44 3.71 -9.61
CA VAL A 3 16.69 3.40 -8.35
C VAL A 3 16.35 1.91 -8.22
N SER A 4 16.08 1.22 -9.32
CA SER A 4 15.69 -0.20 -9.31
C SER A 4 16.77 -1.11 -8.71
N TYR A 5 18.06 -0.81 -8.95
CA TYR A 5 19.18 -1.54 -8.32
C TYR A 5 19.30 -1.27 -6.81
N PHE A 6 18.93 -0.07 -6.35
CA PHE A 6 18.97 0.32 -4.94
C PHE A 6 17.85 -0.37 -4.16
N VAL A 7 16.66 -0.45 -4.76
CA VAL A 7 15.48 -1.11 -4.19
C VAL A 7 15.66 -2.63 -4.15
N SER A 8 16.21 -3.26 -5.21
CA SER A 8 16.43 -4.72 -5.19
C SER A 8 17.39 -5.18 -4.11
N LEU A 9 18.46 -4.41 -3.81
CA LEU A 9 19.33 -4.71 -2.68
C LEU A 9 18.62 -4.51 -1.34
N ILE A 10 17.84 -3.43 -1.17
CA ILE A 10 17.07 -3.17 0.05
C ILE A 10 15.98 -4.24 0.26
N SER A 11 15.33 -4.73 -0.79
CA SER A 11 14.36 -5.83 -0.72
C SER A 11 15.02 -7.15 -0.31
N VAL A 12 16.25 -7.40 -0.77
CA VAL A 12 17.07 -8.54 -0.30
C VAL A 12 17.43 -8.38 1.18
N PHE A 13 17.77 -7.16 1.63
CA PHE A 13 18.02 -6.86 3.05
C PHE A 13 16.77 -6.98 3.92
N ALA A 14 15.61 -6.50 3.45
CA ALA A 14 14.33 -6.59 4.16
C ALA A 14 13.84 -8.03 4.27
N TYR A 15 14.07 -8.85 3.23
CA TYR A 15 13.77 -10.28 3.26
C TYR A 15 14.70 -11.06 4.20
N MET A 16 16.00 -10.70 4.27
CA MET A 16 16.92 -11.27 5.26
C MET A 16 16.53 -10.88 6.71
N ALA A 17 15.98 -9.68 6.91
CA ALA A 17 15.49 -9.25 8.21
C ALA A 17 14.17 -9.92 8.62
N SER A 18 13.31 -10.29 7.66
CA SER A 18 12.01 -10.90 7.93
C SER A 18 12.03 -12.43 8.06
N THR A 19 13.06 -13.09 7.52
CA THR A 19 13.24 -14.56 7.62
C THR A 19 14.13 -14.97 8.80
N ALA A 20 14.74 -14.00 9.47
CA ALA A 20 15.62 -14.26 10.60
C ALA A 20 14.85 -14.56 11.88
N SER A 21 15.06 -15.76 12.44
CA SER A 21 14.60 -16.06 13.80
C SER A 21 15.55 -15.43 14.82
N ALA A 22 15.03 -14.50 15.60
CA ALA A 22 15.69 -13.88 16.73
C ALA A 22 15.75 -14.84 17.93
N VAL A 23 16.92 -15.01 18.55
CA VAL A 23 17.03 -15.70 19.85
C VAL A 23 17.50 -14.68 20.89
N PRO A 24 16.75 -14.45 21.99
CA PRO A 24 17.17 -13.55 23.05
C PRO A 24 18.33 -14.13 23.86
N ILE A 25 19.32 -13.30 24.19
CA ILE A 25 20.41 -13.66 25.11
C ILE A 25 19.91 -13.44 26.54
N SER A 26 19.97 -14.46 27.42
CA SER A 26 19.43 -14.33 28.77
C SER A 26 20.25 -13.35 29.61
N GLY A 27 19.58 -12.36 30.23
CA GLY A 27 20.17 -11.48 31.24
C GLY A 27 20.34 -10.00 30.87
N TYR A 28 19.74 -9.50 29.77
CA TYR A 28 19.69 -8.07 29.46
C TYR A 28 18.27 -7.65 29.05
N GLU A 29 17.77 -6.54 29.60
CA GLU A 29 16.53 -5.91 29.15
C GLU A 29 16.82 -4.92 28.01
N SER A 30 16.16 -5.15 26.87
CA SER A 30 16.11 -4.39 25.60
C SER A 30 17.25 -4.59 24.55
N ASN A 31 16.83 -5.08 23.37
CA ASN A 31 17.38 -4.89 22.00
C ASN A 31 18.68 -5.56 21.51
N ASP A 32 19.20 -6.61 22.15
CA ASP A 32 20.28 -7.40 21.53
C ASP A 32 19.75 -8.65 20.80
N LEU A 33 19.66 -8.58 19.47
CA LEU A 33 19.20 -9.67 18.58
C LEU A 33 20.37 -10.37 17.86
N VAL A 34 20.35 -11.70 17.86
CA VAL A 34 21.16 -12.54 16.94
C VAL A 34 20.26 -13.07 15.81
N VAL A 35 20.69 -12.88 14.56
CA VAL A 35 19.95 -13.20 13.32
C VAL A 35 20.37 -14.57 12.79
N ARG A 36 19.44 -15.53 12.64
CA ARG A 36 19.64 -16.85 11.98
C ARG A 36 19.21 -16.80 10.51
N VAL A 37 19.97 -17.41 9.59
CA VAL A 37 19.54 -17.63 8.19
C VAL A 37 19.86 -19.07 7.79
N THR A 38 18.94 -19.77 7.11
CA THR A 38 19.13 -21.17 6.68
C THR A 38 19.80 -21.28 5.30
N SER A 39 20.42 -22.43 4.99
CA SER A 39 21.16 -22.62 3.71
C SER A 39 20.25 -22.56 2.48
N SER A 40 19.01 -23.03 2.57
CA SER A 40 18.02 -22.97 1.48
C SER A 40 17.60 -21.54 1.15
N GLU A 41 17.56 -20.66 2.15
CA GLU A 41 17.21 -19.24 1.97
C GLU A 41 18.36 -18.47 1.34
N ILE A 42 19.61 -18.80 1.70
CA ILE A 42 20.82 -18.25 1.09
C ILE A 42 20.92 -18.66 -0.38
N ASP A 43 20.68 -19.94 -0.69
CA ASP A 43 20.70 -20.44 -2.08
C ASP A 43 19.62 -19.79 -2.95
N ALA A 44 18.41 -19.54 -2.40
CA ALA A 44 17.33 -18.84 -3.10
C ALA A 44 17.63 -17.36 -3.36
N VAL A 45 18.28 -16.68 -2.41
CA VAL A 45 18.72 -15.28 -2.55
C VAL A 45 19.83 -15.17 -3.59
N ILE A 46 20.80 -16.09 -3.57
CA ILE A 46 21.87 -16.15 -4.58
C ILE A 46 21.30 -16.42 -5.97
N ALA A 47 20.35 -17.36 -6.11
CA ALA A 47 19.70 -17.66 -7.38
C ALA A 47 18.92 -16.46 -7.96
N ARG A 48 18.20 -15.70 -7.12
CA ARG A 48 17.47 -14.49 -7.55
C ARG A 48 18.40 -13.33 -7.94
N ALA A 49 19.51 -13.15 -7.20
CA ALA A 49 20.52 -12.16 -7.56
C ALA A 49 21.17 -12.50 -8.92
N LEU A 50 21.48 -13.78 -9.16
CA LEU A 50 22.03 -14.27 -10.43
C LEU A 50 21.06 -14.09 -11.61
N LEU A 51 19.77 -14.36 -11.42
CA LEU A 51 18.74 -14.10 -12.43
C LEU A 51 18.61 -12.61 -12.76
N SER A 52 18.74 -11.73 -11.75
CA SER A 52 18.65 -10.28 -11.93
C SER A 52 19.83 -9.72 -12.74
N ASP A 53 21.04 -10.22 -12.49
CA ASP A 53 22.24 -9.86 -13.23
C ASP A 53 22.20 -10.39 -14.68
N GLU A 54 21.60 -11.56 -14.91
CA GLU A 54 21.44 -12.13 -16.26
C GLU A 54 20.41 -11.34 -17.10
N LEU A 55 19.26 -10.97 -16.51
CA LEU A 55 18.25 -10.12 -17.14
C LEU A 55 18.79 -8.73 -17.45
N PHE A 56 19.61 -8.16 -16.55
CA PHE A 56 20.29 -6.88 -16.77
C PHE A 56 21.30 -6.95 -17.92
N ALA A 57 22.10 -8.03 -17.99
CA ALA A 57 23.05 -8.23 -19.08
C ALA A 57 22.34 -8.37 -20.43
N ARG A 58 21.21 -9.11 -20.50
CA ARG A 58 20.38 -9.23 -21.71
C ARG A 58 19.78 -7.88 -22.13
N GLY A 59 19.23 -7.11 -21.19
CA GLY A 59 18.71 -5.77 -21.47
C GLY A 59 19.78 -4.76 -21.92
N LEU A 60 21.02 -4.90 -21.45
CA LEU A 60 22.15 -4.09 -21.91
C LEU A 60 22.60 -4.49 -23.33
N LEU A 61 22.56 -5.79 -23.66
CA LEU A 61 22.86 -6.31 -24.99
C LEU A 61 21.81 -5.85 -26.03
N ASP A 62 20.53 -5.84 -25.68
CA ASP A 62 19.46 -5.34 -26.56
C ASP A 62 19.59 -3.83 -26.82
N LYS A 63 20.00 -3.06 -25.82
CA LYS A 63 20.30 -1.62 -25.99
C LYS A 63 21.55 -1.36 -26.82
N LEU A 64 22.56 -2.22 -26.76
CA LEU A 64 23.75 -2.11 -27.61
C LEU A 64 23.44 -2.46 -29.06
N ARG A 65 22.52 -3.40 -29.31
CA ARG A 65 22.02 -3.74 -30.66
C ARG A 65 21.24 -2.59 -31.31
N GLY A 66 20.62 -1.71 -30.52
CA GLY A 66 19.84 -0.57 -31.01
C GLY A 66 20.61 0.73 -31.29
N LYS A 67 21.92 0.82 -31.01
CA LYS A 67 22.69 2.07 -31.20
C LYS A 67 23.25 2.21 -32.63
N LYS A 68 22.79 3.22 -33.38
CA LYS A 68 23.19 3.53 -34.77
C LYS A 68 24.65 4.01 -34.96
N GLU A 69 25.37 4.32 -33.88
CA GLU A 69 26.70 4.99 -33.95
C GLU A 69 27.91 4.05 -33.95
N LEU A 70 27.73 2.73 -33.85
CA LEU A 70 28.83 1.75 -33.87
C LEU A 70 28.76 0.90 -35.13
N THR A 71 29.90 0.62 -35.77
CA THR A 71 29.89 -0.30 -36.93
C THR A 71 29.53 -1.72 -36.48
N PRO A 72 28.91 -2.55 -37.36
CA PRO A 72 28.51 -3.91 -37.01
C PRO A 72 29.63 -4.80 -36.47
N GLU A 73 30.88 -4.56 -36.87
CA GLU A 73 32.06 -5.26 -36.33
C GLU A 73 32.43 -4.80 -34.92
N GLN A 74 32.37 -3.50 -34.64
CA GLN A 74 32.60 -2.94 -33.31
C GLN A 74 31.55 -3.39 -32.30
N GLN A 75 30.29 -3.49 -32.74
CA GLN A 75 29.20 -4.04 -31.91
C GLN A 75 29.44 -5.52 -31.58
N ARG A 76 29.76 -6.35 -32.59
CA ARG A 76 30.07 -7.77 -32.40
C ARG A 76 31.26 -7.99 -31.47
N ALA A 77 32.32 -7.20 -31.61
CA ALA A 77 33.50 -7.28 -30.74
C ALA A 77 33.19 -6.90 -29.28
N LYS A 78 32.37 -5.86 -29.06
CA LYS A 78 31.94 -5.47 -27.71
C LYS A 78 31.03 -6.50 -27.05
N ILE A 79 30.09 -7.06 -27.82
CA ILE A 79 29.17 -8.12 -27.34
C ILE A 79 29.98 -9.35 -26.91
N LYS A 80 30.88 -9.84 -27.78
CA LYS A 80 31.73 -11.00 -27.49
C LYS A 80 32.60 -10.80 -26.24
N LYS A 81 33.12 -9.58 -26.04
CA LYS A 81 33.93 -9.22 -24.85
C LYS A 81 33.11 -9.17 -23.56
N LEU A 82 31.84 -8.76 -23.64
CA LEU A 82 30.92 -8.76 -22.50
C LEU A 82 30.47 -10.17 -22.13
N GLU A 83 30.14 -11.00 -23.12
CA GLU A 83 29.79 -12.42 -22.92
C GLU A 83 30.95 -13.19 -22.27
N GLN A 84 32.18 -13.00 -22.75
CA GLN A 84 33.36 -13.62 -22.13
C GLN A 84 33.58 -13.17 -20.67
N LYS A 85 33.36 -11.88 -20.36
CA LYS A 85 33.46 -11.36 -18.99
C LYS A 85 32.38 -11.93 -18.09
N LEU A 86 31.16 -12.09 -18.61
CA LEU A 86 30.02 -12.66 -17.87
C LEU A 86 30.27 -14.13 -17.57
N ASN A 87 30.65 -14.92 -18.57
CA ASN A 87 30.94 -16.35 -18.40
C ASN A 87 32.10 -16.60 -17.43
N LYS A 88 33.15 -15.77 -17.47
CA LYS A 88 34.26 -15.84 -16.50
C LYS A 88 33.81 -15.52 -15.07
N LYS A 89 32.90 -14.55 -14.89
CA LYS A 89 32.32 -14.22 -13.58
C LYS A 89 31.46 -15.37 -13.04
N ILE A 90 30.62 -15.97 -13.88
CA ILE A 90 29.77 -17.11 -13.53
C ILE A 90 30.65 -18.31 -13.11
N GLY A 91 31.68 -18.64 -13.89
CA GLY A 91 32.60 -19.74 -13.58
C GLY A 91 33.35 -19.56 -12.25
N ASN A 92 33.88 -18.34 -12.00
CA ASN A 92 34.55 -18.02 -10.73
C ASN A 92 33.59 -18.10 -9.53
N HIS A 93 32.31 -17.80 -9.73
CA HIS A 93 31.31 -17.84 -8.68
C HIS A 93 30.90 -19.28 -8.34
N HIS A 94 30.69 -20.13 -9.35
CA HIS A 94 30.43 -21.56 -9.15
C HIS A 94 31.58 -22.26 -8.41
N ALA A 95 32.84 -21.93 -8.74
CA ALA A 95 34.01 -22.46 -8.02
C ALA A 95 34.06 -22.03 -6.54
N LYS A 96 33.56 -20.82 -6.23
CA LYS A 96 33.55 -20.27 -4.86
C LYS A 96 32.43 -20.89 -4.02
N VAL A 97 31.26 -21.11 -4.61
CA VAL A 97 30.14 -21.84 -3.99
C VAL A 97 30.52 -23.30 -3.72
N ALA A 98 31.23 -23.96 -4.64
CA ALA A 98 31.73 -25.32 -4.44
C ALA A 98 32.73 -25.41 -3.26
N LYS A 99 33.60 -24.41 -3.09
CA LYS A 99 34.52 -24.32 -1.94
C LYS A 99 33.82 -24.12 -0.60
N ILE A 100 32.72 -23.36 -0.57
CA ILE A 100 31.93 -23.12 0.64
C ILE A 100 31.17 -24.41 1.04
N LYS A 101 30.67 -25.18 0.07
CA LYS A 101 30.05 -26.49 0.34
C LYS A 101 31.03 -27.55 0.88
N ALA A 102 32.34 -27.38 0.67
CA ALA A 102 33.37 -28.32 1.10
C ALA A 102 33.91 -28.09 2.54
N GLY A 103 33.28 -27.24 3.35
CA GLY A 103 33.47 -27.20 4.81
C GLY A 103 34.77 -26.57 5.34
N GLY A 104 35.54 -25.87 4.51
CA GLY A 104 36.86 -25.32 4.92
C GLY A 104 36.85 -23.86 5.33
N SER A 105 36.29 -23.50 6.50
CA SER A 105 36.74 -22.30 7.21
C SER A 105 36.34 -22.31 8.69
N SER A 106 37.33 -22.35 9.58
CA SER A 106 37.17 -22.15 11.02
C SER A 106 36.65 -20.73 11.29
N ALA A 107 35.38 -20.62 11.65
CA ALA A 107 34.68 -19.36 11.86
C ALA A 107 34.75 -18.90 13.32
N LYS A 108 35.09 -17.62 13.56
CA LYS A 108 34.85 -16.93 14.84
C LYS A 108 33.57 -16.10 14.73
N ALA A 109 32.69 -16.17 15.73
CA ALA A 109 31.52 -15.32 15.84
C ALA A 109 31.94 -13.85 16.03
N THR A 110 31.39 -12.94 15.23
CA THR A 110 31.65 -11.48 15.32
C THR A 110 30.33 -10.72 15.23
N VAL A 111 30.12 -9.73 16.10
CA VAL A 111 28.93 -8.86 16.10
C VAL A 111 29.10 -7.78 15.02
N THR A 112 28.20 -7.76 14.03
CA THR A 112 28.38 -6.94 12.80
C THR A 112 27.71 -5.57 12.85
N SER A 113 26.95 -5.24 13.89
CA SER A 113 26.50 -3.86 14.16
C SER A 113 26.21 -3.66 15.64
N TYR A 114 26.89 -2.70 16.26
CA TYR A 114 26.67 -2.32 17.65
C TYR A 114 26.60 -0.79 17.75
N LYS A 115 25.48 -0.25 18.22
CA LYS A 115 25.24 1.18 18.46
C LYS A 115 25.28 1.50 19.97
N GLY A 116 26.35 1.10 20.65
CA GLY A 116 26.54 1.37 22.07
C GLY A 116 28.03 1.52 22.45
N ASP A 117 28.32 1.50 23.75
CA ASP A 117 29.67 1.62 24.32
C ASP A 117 30.65 0.51 23.83
N PRO A 118 31.81 0.85 23.25
CA PRO A 118 32.84 -0.10 22.84
C PRO A 118 33.24 -1.16 23.90
N ALA A 119 33.18 -0.83 25.19
CA ALA A 119 33.47 -1.78 26.27
C ALA A 119 32.38 -2.87 26.39
N HIS A 120 31.11 -2.51 26.16
CA HIS A 120 30.00 -3.46 26.11
C HIS A 120 30.03 -4.33 24.86
N ARG A 121 30.48 -3.80 23.72
CA ARG A 121 30.70 -4.59 22.50
C ARG A 121 31.65 -5.76 22.75
N ALA A 122 32.78 -5.49 23.39
CA ALA A 122 33.78 -6.52 23.70
C ALA A 122 33.23 -7.60 24.64
N LEU A 123 32.37 -7.21 25.59
CA LEU A 123 31.72 -8.14 26.51
C LEU A 123 30.64 -8.99 25.82
N ALA A 124 29.83 -8.39 24.94
CA ALA A 124 28.82 -9.07 24.14
C ALA A 124 29.46 -10.08 23.16
N GLU A 125 30.54 -9.68 22.47
CA GLU A 125 31.33 -10.56 21.60
C GLU A 125 31.92 -11.75 22.38
N LYS A 126 32.42 -11.52 23.60
CA LYS A 126 32.95 -12.58 24.47
C LYS A 126 31.87 -13.58 24.91
N LYS A 127 30.68 -13.10 25.31
CA LYS A 127 29.55 -13.95 25.72
C LYS A 127 28.96 -14.74 24.55
N ALA A 128 28.75 -14.10 23.39
CA ALA A 128 28.29 -14.78 22.17
C ALA A 128 29.26 -15.88 21.73
N HIS A 129 30.57 -15.64 21.85
CA HIS A 129 31.59 -16.66 21.58
C HIS A 129 31.58 -17.81 22.60
N GLN A 130 31.27 -17.54 23.87
CA GLN A 130 31.12 -18.57 24.90
C GLN A 130 29.86 -19.42 24.70
N GLU A 131 28.71 -18.82 24.37
CA GLU A 131 27.48 -19.54 24.02
C GLU A 131 27.63 -20.40 22.77
N TRP A 132 28.33 -19.89 21.75
CA TRP A 132 28.66 -20.68 20.55
C TRP A 132 29.54 -21.90 20.88
N LYS A 133 30.52 -21.74 21.79
CA LYS A 133 31.37 -22.86 22.22
C LYS A 133 30.64 -23.91 23.06
N SER A 134 29.65 -23.52 23.86
CA SER A 134 28.94 -24.44 24.75
C SER A 134 27.73 -25.13 24.11
N ASN A 135 27.21 -24.61 22.99
CA ASN A 135 26.02 -25.15 22.34
C ASN A 135 26.36 -25.97 21.07
N LYS A 136 26.29 -27.31 21.18
CA LYS A 136 26.58 -28.25 20.08
C LYS A 136 25.69 -28.07 18.84
N GLN A 137 24.48 -27.51 18.98
CA GLN A 137 23.61 -27.19 17.83
C GLN A 137 24.03 -25.93 17.05
N LEU A 138 24.90 -25.07 17.60
CA LEU A 138 25.40 -23.87 16.91
C LEU A 138 26.66 -24.15 16.07
N GLN A 139 27.40 -25.21 16.39
CA GLN A 139 28.66 -25.58 15.73
C GLN A 139 28.49 -26.22 14.35
N GLN A 140 27.25 -26.51 13.95
CA GLN A 140 26.89 -27.12 12.66
C GLN A 140 26.66 -26.11 11.52
N PHE A 141 26.78 -24.80 11.77
CA PHE A 141 26.55 -23.74 10.77
C PHE A 141 27.83 -22.93 10.46
N PRO A 142 28.24 -22.74 9.20
CA PRO A 142 29.42 -21.94 8.84
C PRO A 142 29.13 -20.42 8.86
N HIS A 143 30.04 -19.60 9.41
CA HIS A 143 29.95 -18.13 9.29
C HIS A 143 30.40 -17.63 7.91
N MET A 144 29.71 -16.63 7.36
CA MET A 144 30.20 -15.78 6.26
C MET A 144 30.62 -14.41 6.79
N ASP A 145 31.78 -13.92 6.34
CA ASP A 145 32.24 -12.55 6.59
C ASP A 145 31.71 -11.60 5.49
N LEU A 146 30.76 -10.74 5.85
CA LEU A 146 30.06 -9.80 4.95
C LEU A 146 30.84 -8.50 4.69
N THR A 147 32.01 -8.29 5.29
CA THR A 147 32.76 -7.02 5.19
C THR A 147 33.33 -6.72 3.80
N PHE A 148 33.54 -7.73 2.93
CA PHE A 148 34.16 -7.52 1.62
C PHE A 148 33.20 -6.98 0.55
N GLY A 149 31.91 -7.33 0.60
CA GLY A 149 30.89 -6.84 -0.34
C GLY A 149 30.58 -5.35 -0.14
N PHE A 150 30.63 -4.90 1.11
CA PHE A 150 30.28 -3.54 1.51
C PHE A 150 31.26 -2.49 0.97
N LYS A 151 32.57 -2.79 1.00
CA LYS A 151 33.62 -1.88 0.49
C LYS A 151 33.64 -1.77 -1.04
N GLN A 152 33.22 -2.81 -1.77
CA GLN A 152 33.11 -2.74 -3.24
C GLN A 152 31.87 -1.97 -3.69
N ALA A 153 30.73 -2.13 -3.02
CA ALA A 153 29.51 -1.38 -3.33
C ALA A 153 29.73 0.14 -3.21
N LEU A 154 30.40 0.60 -2.14
CA LEU A 154 30.72 2.01 -1.94
C LEU A 154 31.66 2.59 -3.01
N ARG A 155 32.64 1.81 -3.51
CA ARG A 155 33.52 2.24 -4.61
C ARG A 155 32.79 2.38 -5.94
N ILE A 156 31.83 1.51 -6.22
CA ILE A 156 31.01 1.57 -7.44
C ILE A 156 30.05 2.77 -7.40
N ILE A 157 29.49 3.08 -6.22
CA ILE A 157 28.66 4.27 -6.00
C ILE A 157 29.48 5.55 -6.24
N SER A 158 30.70 5.65 -5.70
CA SER A 158 31.61 6.77 -5.93
C SER A 158 31.98 6.94 -7.42
N PHE A 159 32.20 5.84 -8.14
CA PHE A 159 32.52 5.89 -9.58
C PHE A 159 31.30 6.28 -10.45
N MET A 160 30.08 5.88 -10.07
CA MET A 160 28.84 6.23 -10.79
C MET A 160 28.38 7.68 -10.60
N MET A 161 28.80 8.34 -9.53
CA MET A 161 28.54 9.76 -9.30
C MET A 161 29.51 10.68 -10.07
N ALA A 162 30.67 10.18 -10.49
CA ALA A 162 31.68 10.96 -11.18
C ALA A 162 31.45 11.13 -12.70
N THR A 163 30.43 10.50 -13.29
CA THR A 163 30.24 10.48 -14.76
C THR A 163 28.79 10.74 -15.22
N SER A 164 28.05 11.66 -14.58
CA SER A 164 26.75 12.09 -15.13
C SER A 164 26.90 13.41 -15.90
N ASP A 165 26.79 13.32 -17.23
CA ASP A 165 26.42 14.48 -18.05
C ASP A 165 25.00 14.92 -17.65
N ALA A 166 24.87 16.22 -17.39
CA ALA A 166 23.68 16.86 -16.87
C ALA A 166 22.53 16.80 -17.89
N ALA A 167 21.37 16.30 -17.45
CA ALA A 167 20.10 16.58 -18.12
C ALA A 167 19.72 18.06 -17.90
N PRO A 168 18.96 18.70 -18.80
CA PRO A 168 18.66 20.11 -18.69
C PRO A 168 17.88 20.41 -17.40
N GLN A 169 18.49 21.19 -16.50
CA GLN A 169 17.77 21.97 -15.50
C GLN A 169 17.19 23.20 -16.22
N ASP A 170 15.90 23.48 -16.06
CA ASP A 170 15.42 24.71 -15.37
C ASP A 170 13.89 24.86 -15.47
N GLN A 171 13.15 24.07 -14.69
CA GLN A 171 11.81 24.47 -14.26
C GLN A 171 11.74 24.11 -12.77
N THR A 172 11.67 25.12 -11.91
CA THR A 172 11.44 24.94 -10.47
C THR A 172 10.12 24.20 -10.29
N LYS A 173 10.18 22.99 -9.72
CA LYS A 173 8.97 22.21 -9.44
C LYS A 173 8.08 22.99 -8.47
N LYS A 174 6.78 22.96 -8.70
CA LYS A 174 5.78 23.54 -7.79
C LYS A 174 5.58 22.62 -6.59
N LYS A 175 5.62 23.15 -5.38
CA LYS A 175 5.48 22.40 -4.14
C LYS A 175 4.00 22.22 -3.78
N ILE A 176 3.57 20.98 -3.64
CA ILE A 176 2.20 20.61 -3.31
C ILE A 176 2.19 19.83 -2.00
N ILE A 177 1.30 20.22 -1.07
CA ILE A 177 1.09 19.47 0.16
C ILE A 177 -0.27 18.80 0.11
N VAL A 178 -0.29 17.47 0.29
CA VAL A 178 -1.53 16.70 0.47
C VAL A 178 -1.69 16.42 1.96
N VAL A 179 -2.81 16.86 2.55
CA VAL A 179 -3.09 16.67 3.98
C VAL A 179 -4.15 15.61 4.21
N GLY A 180 -3.90 14.69 5.15
CA GLY A 180 -4.85 13.69 5.58
C GLY A 180 -4.87 13.52 7.10
N ALA A 181 -6.01 13.15 7.70
CA ALA A 181 -6.03 12.69 9.09
C ALA A 181 -5.24 11.37 9.23
N GLY A 182 -5.34 10.52 8.20
CA GLY A 182 -4.34 9.54 7.84
C GLY A 182 -4.05 9.63 6.34
N ALA A 183 -2.92 9.08 5.89
CA ALA A 183 -2.57 8.95 4.49
C ALA A 183 -3.46 7.88 3.84
N GLY A 184 -4.75 8.17 3.67
CA GLY A 184 -5.77 7.24 3.20
C GLY A 184 -5.71 7.00 1.71
N VAL A 185 -6.56 6.11 1.22
CA VAL A 185 -6.63 5.80 -0.22
C VAL A 185 -6.78 7.07 -1.05
N ILE A 186 -7.60 8.03 -0.61
CA ILE A 186 -7.80 9.30 -1.32
C ILE A 186 -6.54 10.15 -1.34
N GLY A 187 -5.91 10.37 -0.17
CA GLY A 187 -4.69 11.17 -0.06
C GLY A 187 -3.52 10.55 -0.82
N LEU A 188 -3.29 9.24 -0.67
CA LEU A 188 -2.23 8.51 -1.37
C LEU A 188 -2.44 8.51 -2.89
N THR A 189 -3.67 8.22 -3.34
CA THR A 189 -3.98 8.21 -4.78
C THR A 189 -3.81 9.63 -5.35
N THR A 190 -4.34 10.65 -4.69
CA THR A 190 -4.23 12.05 -5.13
C THR A 190 -2.78 12.50 -5.22
N ALA A 191 -1.97 12.25 -4.18
CA ALA A 191 -0.56 12.62 -4.17
C ALA A 191 0.24 11.88 -5.25
N LEU A 192 -0.03 10.59 -5.47
CA LEU A 192 0.59 9.80 -6.53
C LEU A 192 0.23 10.34 -7.92
N ARG A 193 -1.04 10.68 -8.16
CA ARG A 193 -1.50 11.26 -9.44
C ARG A 193 -0.85 12.61 -9.73
N ILE A 194 -0.70 13.46 -8.72
CA ILE A 194 0.01 14.74 -8.86
C ILE A 194 1.50 14.50 -9.20
N LEU A 195 2.17 13.55 -8.55
CA LEU A 195 3.55 13.20 -8.90
C LEU A 195 3.69 12.65 -10.33
N GLU A 196 2.76 11.80 -10.75
CA GLU A 196 2.78 11.19 -12.09
C GLU A 196 2.60 12.19 -13.21
N LYS A 197 1.84 13.26 -12.96
CA LYS A 197 1.70 14.38 -13.90
C LYS A 197 3.05 15.05 -14.21
N GLY A 198 3.97 15.06 -13.25
CA GLY A 198 5.27 15.72 -13.36
C GLY A 198 5.20 17.24 -13.14
N GLY A 199 6.34 17.88 -12.90
CA GLY A 199 6.42 19.32 -12.60
C GLY A 199 6.12 19.70 -11.15
N TYR A 200 5.81 18.73 -10.30
CA TYR A 200 5.50 18.95 -8.88
C TYR A 200 6.49 18.25 -7.95
N GLU A 201 6.72 18.86 -6.79
CA GLU A 201 7.25 18.22 -5.59
C GLU A 201 6.07 18.01 -4.65
N VAL A 202 5.83 16.77 -4.22
CA VAL A 202 4.62 16.43 -3.46
C VAL A 202 5.00 15.84 -2.13
N GLU A 203 4.42 16.40 -1.08
CA GLU A 203 4.61 15.95 0.30
C GLU A 203 3.26 15.60 0.93
N ILE A 204 3.15 14.42 1.53
CA ILE A 204 1.98 14.06 2.33
C ILE A 204 2.26 14.38 3.79
N ILE A 205 1.37 15.13 4.44
CA ILE A 205 1.33 15.25 5.89
C ILE A 205 0.12 14.53 6.46
N ALA A 206 0.38 13.60 7.40
CA ALA A 206 -0.67 12.85 8.07
C ALA A 206 -0.25 12.35 9.45
N GLN A 207 -1.22 12.10 10.34
CA GLN A 207 -0.95 11.54 11.66
C GLN A 207 -0.75 10.01 11.59
N THR A 208 -1.52 9.33 10.73
CA THR A 208 -1.55 7.87 10.59
C THR A 208 -1.18 7.44 9.16
N PHE A 209 -0.36 6.41 9.01
CA PHE A 209 0.06 5.83 7.73
C PHE A 209 -0.34 4.36 7.63
N SER A 210 -0.26 3.80 6.42
CA SER A 210 -0.64 2.40 6.13
C SER A 210 0.20 1.35 6.87
N THR A 211 1.38 1.74 7.37
CA THR A 211 2.27 0.89 8.16
C THR A 211 1.94 0.88 9.65
N ASP A 212 1.05 1.77 10.11
CA ASP A 212 0.68 1.86 11.52
C ASP A 212 -0.37 0.81 11.89
N PRO A 213 -0.47 0.46 13.19
CA PRO A 213 -1.57 -0.34 13.70
C PRO A 213 -2.93 0.25 13.29
N LYS A 214 -3.90 -0.61 12.98
CA LYS A 214 -5.26 -0.16 12.64
C LYS A 214 -5.83 0.68 13.78
N CYS A 215 -6.38 1.83 13.43
CA CYS A 215 -7.03 2.74 14.37
C CYS A 215 -8.33 3.29 13.78
N ILE A 216 -9.24 3.70 14.66
CA ILE A 216 -10.56 4.20 14.24
C ILE A 216 -10.48 5.52 13.45
N ASN A 217 -9.43 6.30 13.68
CA ASN A 217 -9.17 7.58 13.00
C ASN A 217 -8.71 7.40 11.55
N TYR A 218 -8.48 6.15 11.11
CA TYR A 218 -7.99 5.83 9.77
C TYR A 218 -8.91 4.86 9.03
N THR A 219 -9.97 5.41 8.42
CA THR A 219 -11.03 4.63 7.76
C THR A 219 -10.51 3.67 6.69
N SER A 220 -9.45 4.05 5.96
CA SER A 220 -8.99 3.29 4.78
C SER A 220 -8.63 1.83 5.11
N HIS A 221 -8.13 1.54 6.31
CA HIS A 221 -7.77 0.18 6.76
C HIS A 221 -8.97 -0.76 7.03
N TRP A 222 -10.17 -0.21 7.17
CA TRP A 222 -11.37 -0.94 7.57
C TRP A 222 -12.25 -1.35 6.39
N ALA A 223 -11.97 -0.85 5.19
CA ALA A 223 -12.75 -1.16 4.01
C ALA A 223 -12.61 -2.63 3.58
N GLY A 224 -13.59 -3.12 2.82
CA GLY A 224 -13.57 -4.45 2.22
C GLY A 224 -12.32 -4.70 1.38
N ALA A 225 -12.16 -4.09 0.20
CA ALA A 225 -13.07 -3.24 -0.55
C ALA A 225 -13.39 -3.90 -1.90
N HIS A 226 -14.62 -3.84 -2.38
CA HIS A 226 -14.99 -4.26 -3.74
C HIS A 226 -15.31 -3.06 -4.62
N TYR A 227 -15.16 -3.21 -5.93
CA TYR A 227 -15.71 -2.24 -6.87
C TYR A 227 -17.12 -2.67 -7.25
N VAL A 228 -18.12 -2.09 -6.59
CA VAL A 228 -19.53 -2.27 -6.91
C VAL A 228 -20.16 -0.90 -6.99
N SER A 229 -20.50 -0.47 -8.20
CA SER A 229 -21.09 0.83 -8.43
C SER A 229 -22.58 0.78 -8.10
N SER A 230 -22.99 1.19 -6.90
CA SER A 230 -24.41 1.27 -6.53
C SER A 230 -25.06 2.54 -7.10
N ALA A 231 -26.40 2.50 -7.27
CA ALA A 231 -27.19 3.61 -7.80
C ALA A 231 -27.16 4.92 -6.96
N GLU A 232 -26.67 4.88 -5.71
CA GLU A 232 -26.47 6.06 -4.85
C GLU A 232 -25.23 6.90 -5.21
N ILE A 233 -24.56 6.51 -6.30
CA ILE A 233 -23.49 7.26 -6.95
C ILE A 233 -24.12 8.40 -7.75
N GLN A 234 -24.46 9.51 -7.05
CA GLN A 234 -24.85 10.81 -7.63
C GLN A 234 -23.88 11.23 -8.76
N THR A 235 -24.29 12.11 -9.67
CA THR A 235 -23.58 12.48 -10.91
C THR A 235 -22.09 12.80 -10.75
N LEU A 236 -21.68 13.55 -9.73
CA LEU A 236 -20.25 13.82 -9.43
C LEU A 236 -19.44 12.55 -9.12
N LYS A 237 -20.11 11.53 -8.57
CA LYS A 237 -19.52 10.23 -8.26
C LYS A 237 -19.40 9.34 -9.52
N ALA A 238 -20.28 9.50 -10.52
CA ALA A 238 -20.19 8.73 -11.78
C ALA A 238 -18.96 9.15 -12.62
N GLU A 239 -18.66 10.46 -12.66
CA GLU A 239 -17.44 10.99 -13.29
C GLU A 239 -16.17 10.47 -12.62
N ALA A 240 -16.22 10.19 -11.31
CA ALA A 240 -15.08 9.66 -10.57
C ALA A 240 -14.99 8.12 -10.62
N ALA A 241 -16.12 7.43 -10.59
CA ALA A 241 -16.20 5.97 -10.52
C ALA A 241 -15.67 5.33 -11.81
N GLY A 242 -16.20 5.73 -12.99
CA GLY A 242 -15.82 5.14 -14.28
C GLY A 242 -14.30 5.08 -14.54
N PRO A 243 -13.56 6.20 -14.37
CA PRO A 243 -12.09 6.19 -14.45
C PRO A 243 -11.43 5.26 -13.43
N THR A 244 -11.94 5.21 -12.21
CA THR A 244 -11.39 4.35 -11.16
C THR A 244 -11.55 2.87 -11.48
N PHE A 245 -12.70 2.44 -12.02
CA PHE A 245 -12.85 1.06 -12.47
C PHE A 245 -11.82 0.69 -13.54
N LYS A 246 -11.64 1.55 -14.54
CA LYS A 246 -10.67 1.32 -15.62
C LYS A 246 -9.26 1.15 -15.07
N GLU A 247 -8.87 2.00 -14.12
CA GLU A 247 -7.57 1.93 -13.48
C GLU A 247 -7.40 0.65 -12.65
N PHE A 248 -8.36 0.32 -11.77
CA PHE A 248 -8.27 -0.93 -10.99
C PHE A 248 -8.32 -2.17 -11.88
N TRP A 249 -9.09 -2.12 -12.98
CA TRP A 249 -9.10 -3.19 -13.96
C TRP A 249 -7.71 -3.35 -14.56
N GLU A 250 -7.05 -2.30 -15.05
CA GLU A 250 -5.69 -2.39 -15.57
C GLU A 250 -4.67 -2.85 -14.52
N LEU A 251 -4.71 -2.30 -13.30
CA LEU A 251 -3.79 -2.68 -12.21
C LEU A 251 -3.94 -4.13 -11.78
N SER A 252 -5.16 -4.68 -11.88
CA SER A 252 -5.46 -6.08 -11.57
C SER A 252 -5.17 -7.05 -12.73
N ARG A 253 -4.61 -6.56 -13.85
CA ARG A 253 -4.28 -7.41 -15.00
C ARG A 253 -3.32 -8.54 -14.58
N PRO A 254 -3.59 -9.81 -14.99
CA PRO A 254 -2.67 -10.91 -14.75
C PRO A 254 -1.25 -10.63 -15.25
N GLY A 255 -0.25 -10.91 -14.42
CA GLY A 255 1.17 -10.60 -14.68
C GLY A 255 1.54 -9.12 -14.51
N GLY A 256 0.60 -8.26 -14.11
CA GLY A 256 0.83 -6.85 -13.80
C GLY A 256 1.56 -6.64 -12.48
N VAL A 257 2.26 -5.51 -12.36
CA VAL A 257 3.06 -5.18 -11.15
C VAL A 257 2.23 -5.02 -9.88
N ALA A 258 0.94 -4.70 -10.03
CA ALA A 258 0.00 -4.52 -8.94
C ALA A 258 -0.99 -5.68 -8.79
N GLU A 259 -0.86 -6.77 -9.58
CA GLU A 259 -1.85 -7.86 -9.59
C GLU A 259 -2.13 -8.40 -8.18
N HIS A 260 -1.09 -8.53 -7.36
CA HIS A 260 -1.20 -9.05 -5.99
C HIS A 260 -2.04 -8.18 -5.04
N CYS A 261 -2.31 -6.92 -5.40
CA CYS A 261 -3.19 -6.04 -4.63
C CYS A 261 -4.67 -6.31 -4.89
N PHE A 262 -5.01 -7.08 -5.94
CA PHE A 262 -6.37 -7.22 -6.42
C PHE A 262 -6.77 -8.67 -6.65
N LEU A 263 -8.08 -8.93 -6.58
CA LEU A 263 -8.67 -10.17 -7.05
C LEU A 263 -9.78 -9.82 -8.05
N ARG A 264 -9.57 -10.17 -9.33
CA ARG A 264 -10.64 -10.20 -10.33
C ARG A 264 -11.53 -11.40 -10.06
N LEU A 265 -12.84 -11.19 -10.00
CA LEU A 265 -13.80 -12.22 -9.62
C LEU A 265 -15.20 -11.96 -10.19
N ASN A 266 -16.04 -12.99 -10.16
CA ASN A 266 -17.47 -12.84 -10.40
C ASN A 266 -18.16 -12.35 -9.11
N GLN A 267 -18.87 -11.24 -9.22
CA GLN A 267 -19.71 -10.64 -8.18
C GLN A 267 -21.17 -10.92 -8.48
N THR A 268 -21.95 -11.19 -7.43
CA THR A 268 -23.40 -11.27 -7.52
C THR A 268 -24.06 -10.27 -6.56
N GLU A 269 -24.94 -9.42 -7.08
CA GLU A 269 -25.68 -8.42 -6.33
C GLU A 269 -27.16 -8.79 -6.33
N TYR A 270 -27.76 -8.91 -5.14
CA TYR A 270 -29.19 -9.18 -4.94
C TYR A 270 -29.88 -7.96 -4.32
N TYR A 271 -31.08 -7.66 -4.81
CA TYR A 271 -31.88 -6.53 -4.35
C TYR A 271 -33.32 -6.94 -4.08
N VAL A 272 -33.94 -6.28 -3.10
CA VAL A 272 -35.38 -6.41 -2.78
C VAL A 272 -36.29 -5.72 -3.79
N LYS A 273 -35.74 -4.91 -4.70
CA LYS A 273 -36.48 -4.22 -5.76
C LYS A 273 -35.58 -4.00 -6.98
N GLU A 274 -36.18 -3.76 -8.14
CA GLU A 274 -35.43 -3.45 -9.36
C GLU A 274 -34.60 -2.18 -9.20
N VAL A 275 -33.35 -2.21 -9.69
CA VAL A 275 -32.47 -1.04 -9.68
C VAL A 275 -32.89 -0.10 -10.80
N GLU A 276 -33.12 1.17 -10.46
CA GLU A 276 -33.53 2.19 -11.43
C GLU A 276 -32.51 2.37 -12.56
N SER A 277 -33.02 2.68 -13.75
CA SER A 277 -32.18 2.96 -14.92
C SER A 277 -31.80 4.45 -14.98
N PRO A 278 -30.56 4.82 -15.37
CA PRO A 278 -29.50 3.93 -15.83
C PRO A 278 -28.78 3.19 -14.69
N ASN A 279 -28.60 1.87 -14.85
CA ASN A 279 -27.89 1.04 -13.90
C ASN A 279 -26.41 0.91 -14.27
N LEU A 280 -25.51 1.44 -13.44
CA LEU A 280 -24.05 1.38 -13.69
C LEU A 280 -23.50 -0.05 -13.75
N LEU A 281 -24.18 -1.03 -13.16
CA LEU A 281 -23.80 -2.44 -13.24
C LEU A 281 -23.85 -2.99 -14.68
N GLU A 282 -24.69 -2.42 -15.55
CA GLU A 282 -24.78 -2.83 -16.96
C GLU A 282 -23.48 -2.58 -17.75
N THR A 283 -22.63 -1.69 -17.23
CA THR A 283 -21.32 -1.39 -17.82
C THR A 283 -20.22 -2.37 -17.40
N MET A 284 -20.51 -3.25 -16.42
CA MET A 284 -19.54 -4.20 -15.91
C MET A 284 -19.32 -5.37 -16.87
N PRO A 285 -18.09 -5.92 -16.96
CA PRO A 285 -17.82 -7.08 -17.80
C PRO A 285 -18.70 -8.28 -17.42
N SER A 286 -19.14 -9.04 -18.42
CA SER A 286 -19.95 -10.26 -18.22
C SER A 286 -21.25 -10.03 -17.43
N TYR A 287 -21.80 -8.80 -17.47
CA TYR A 287 -23.07 -8.46 -16.84
C TYR A 287 -24.22 -9.31 -17.38
N ARG A 288 -25.02 -9.83 -16.45
CA ARG A 288 -26.29 -10.50 -16.73
C ARG A 288 -27.26 -10.36 -15.56
N LYS A 289 -28.55 -10.29 -15.86
CA LYS A 289 -29.62 -10.45 -14.87
C LYS A 289 -29.75 -11.93 -14.51
N ILE A 290 -29.94 -12.24 -13.23
CA ILE A 290 -30.11 -13.59 -12.73
C ILE A 290 -31.57 -14.01 -12.96
N PRO A 291 -31.83 -15.21 -13.53
CA PRO A 291 -33.19 -15.73 -13.67
C PRO A 291 -33.91 -15.81 -12.32
N LYS A 292 -35.22 -15.60 -12.30
CA LYS A 292 -35.99 -15.51 -11.05
C LYS A 292 -35.96 -16.82 -10.27
N GLU A 293 -35.90 -17.93 -10.97
CA GLU A 293 -35.75 -19.30 -10.47
C GLU A 293 -34.41 -19.58 -9.78
N ASP A 294 -33.37 -18.82 -10.13
CA ASP A 294 -32.02 -18.94 -9.56
C ASP A 294 -31.78 -17.97 -8.38
N LEU A 295 -32.77 -17.15 -8.05
CA LEU A 295 -32.69 -16.26 -6.89
C LEU A 295 -32.75 -17.07 -5.59
N PRO A 296 -32.02 -16.63 -4.54
CA PRO A 296 -32.06 -17.30 -3.26
C PRO A 296 -33.49 -17.29 -2.70
N SER A 297 -34.04 -18.48 -2.43
CA SER A 297 -35.40 -18.67 -1.94
C SER A 297 -35.51 -18.71 -0.42
N ASN A 298 -34.41 -18.51 0.30
CA ASN A 298 -34.43 -18.57 1.76
C ASN A 298 -35.15 -17.34 2.35
N VAL A 299 -35.92 -17.57 3.42
CA VAL A 299 -36.80 -16.55 4.04
C VAL A 299 -36.04 -15.31 4.54
N ARG A 300 -34.71 -15.37 4.69
CA ARG A 300 -33.89 -14.20 5.09
C ARG A 300 -33.54 -13.29 3.92
N LEU A 301 -33.60 -13.79 2.70
CA LEU A 301 -33.21 -13.07 1.50
C LEU A 301 -34.45 -12.94 0.61
N HIS A 302 -35.23 -11.87 0.82
CA HIS A 302 -36.36 -11.53 -0.02
C HIS A 302 -35.88 -10.84 -1.31
N ALA A 303 -34.94 -11.46 -2.02
CA ALA A 303 -34.40 -10.89 -3.25
C ALA A 303 -35.45 -11.01 -4.38
N GLU A 304 -35.84 -9.87 -4.95
CA GLU A 304 -36.73 -9.82 -6.11
C GLU A 304 -35.95 -9.82 -7.43
N VAL A 305 -34.71 -9.34 -7.39
CA VAL A 305 -33.82 -9.29 -8.55
C VAL A 305 -32.38 -9.60 -8.14
N GLY A 306 -31.62 -10.14 -9.10
CA GLY A 306 -30.20 -10.35 -8.96
C GLY A 306 -29.45 -10.02 -10.25
N TYR A 307 -28.20 -9.61 -10.11
CA TYR A 307 -27.28 -9.35 -11.21
C TYR A 307 -25.95 -10.04 -10.95
N SER A 308 -25.32 -10.56 -11.99
CA SER A 308 -23.97 -11.13 -11.93
C SER A 308 -23.08 -10.47 -12.96
N PHE A 309 -21.85 -10.16 -12.58
CA PHE A 309 -20.86 -9.50 -13.42
C PHE A 309 -19.45 -9.78 -12.90
N GLU A 310 -18.43 -9.50 -13.69
CA GLU A 310 -17.04 -9.53 -13.22
C GLU A 310 -16.62 -8.16 -12.70
N THR A 311 -15.86 -8.16 -11.62
CA THR A 311 -15.30 -6.95 -11.02
C THR A 311 -13.98 -7.27 -10.32
N VAL A 312 -13.50 -6.33 -9.51
CA VAL A 312 -12.28 -6.41 -8.71
C VAL A 312 -12.58 -6.17 -7.24
N THR A 313 -11.89 -6.91 -6.39
CA THR A 313 -11.71 -6.57 -4.97
C THR A 313 -10.28 -6.18 -4.69
N VAL A 314 -10.10 -5.41 -3.62
CA VAL A 314 -8.81 -4.85 -3.21
C VAL A 314 -8.38 -5.48 -1.89
N ASP A 315 -7.17 -6.03 -1.87
CA ASP A 315 -6.48 -6.37 -0.63
C ASP A 315 -5.94 -5.09 0.01
N VAL A 316 -6.80 -4.45 0.81
CA VAL A 316 -6.60 -3.10 1.35
C VAL A 316 -5.23 -2.88 2.01
N PRO A 317 -4.75 -3.73 2.95
CA PRO A 317 -3.43 -3.55 3.56
C PRO A 317 -2.29 -3.62 2.55
N VAL A 318 -2.38 -4.50 1.55
CA VAL A 318 -1.34 -4.63 0.51
C VAL A 318 -1.39 -3.42 -0.41
N TYR A 319 -2.58 -3.02 -0.83
CA TYR A 319 -2.78 -1.94 -1.79
C TYR A 319 -2.37 -0.57 -1.25
N LEU A 320 -2.68 -0.24 0.01
CA LEU A 320 -2.28 1.05 0.60
C LEU A 320 -0.75 1.15 0.74
N ASN A 321 -0.10 0.06 1.14
CA ASN A 321 1.36 0.00 1.20
C ASN A 321 1.98 0.05 -0.19
N TRP A 322 1.35 -0.58 -1.19
CA TRP A 322 1.77 -0.46 -2.59
C TRP A 322 1.68 0.99 -3.08
N LEU A 323 0.55 1.69 -2.86
CA LEU A 323 0.39 3.11 -3.21
C LEU A 323 1.45 3.98 -2.54
N LEU A 324 1.68 3.81 -1.24
CA LEU A 324 2.73 4.52 -0.51
C LEU A 324 4.12 4.24 -1.09
N SER A 325 4.42 2.99 -1.43
CA SER A 325 5.70 2.61 -2.04
C SER A 325 5.89 3.27 -3.41
N CYS A 326 4.85 3.29 -4.26
CA CYS A 326 4.86 3.96 -5.55
C CYS A 326 5.08 5.48 -5.41
N PHE A 327 4.43 6.10 -4.42
CA PHE A 327 4.58 7.52 -4.11
C PHE A 327 6.02 7.85 -3.70
N LEU A 328 6.60 7.08 -2.77
CA LEU A 328 7.98 7.26 -2.32
C LEU A 328 9.00 6.97 -3.44
N GLU A 329 8.78 5.93 -4.26
CA GLU A 329 9.67 5.59 -5.38
C GLU A 329 9.74 6.73 -6.42
N LYS A 330 8.63 7.43 -6.66
CA LYS A 330 8.58 8.60 -7.55
C LYS A 330 9.15 9.88 -6.94
N GLY A 331 9.65 9.82 -5.71
CA GLY A 331 10.29 10.94 -5.01
C GLY A 331 9.34 11.79 -4.18
N GLY A 332 8.13 11.30 -3.89
CA GLY A 332 7.26 11.93 -2.89
C GLY A 332 7.84 11.81 -1.49
N THR A 333 7.57 12.80 -0.64
CA THR A 333 8.00 12.79 0.76
C THR A 333 6.80 12.67 1.70
N ILE A 334 7.03 12.13 2.89
CA ILE A 334 6.00 12.02 3.93
C ILE A 334 6.47 12.72 5.20
N VAL A 335 5.54 13.39 5.86
CA VAL A 335 5.75 14.04 7.15
C VAL A 335 4.68 13.54 8.10
N ARG A 336 5.11 13.03 9.26
CA ARG A 336 4.18 12.64 10.32
C ARG A 336 3.84 13.87 11.15
N GLY A 337 2.57 14.22 11.21
CA GLY A 337 2.13 15.38 11.97
C GLY A 337 0.61 15.42 12.15
N GLN A 338 0.16 16.03 13.24
CA GLN A 338 -1.25 16.31 13.47
C GLN A 338 -1.51 17.80 13.26
N LEU A 339 -2.31 18.11 12.25
CA LEU A 339 -2.67 19.48 11.91
C LEU A 339 -3.89 19.91 12.74
N GLN A 340 -3.81 21.10 13.34
CA GLN A 340 -4.95 21.71 14.06
C GLN A 340 -5.67 22.73 13.19
N HIS A 341 -4.94 23.48 12.36
CA HIS A 341 -5.49 24.49 11.46
C HIS A 341 -4.68 24.56 10.16
N LEU A 342 -5.35 24.78 9.02
CA LEU A 342 -4.70 24.85 7.70
C LEU A 342 -3.63 25.93 7.58
N SER A 343 -3.78 27.05 8.30
CA SER A 343 -2.78 28.15 8.29
C SER A 343 -1.37 27.69 8.65
N GLN A 344 -1.22 26.64 9.47
CA GLN A 344 0.11 26.09 9.80
C GLN A 344 0.86 25.61 8.54
N LEU A 345 0.13 25.08 7.54
CA LEU A 345 0.70 24.70 6.24
C LEU A 345 0.85 25.90 5.30
N LEU A 346 -0.12 26.81 5.29
CA LEU A 346 -0.12 27.96 4.38
C LEU A 346 1.01 28.95 4.69
N GLU A 347 1.43 29.04 5.96
CA GLU A 347 2.48 29.95 6.42
C GLU A 347 3.89 29.35 6.33
N ALA A 348 4.05 28.06 6.67
CA ALA A 348 5.37 27.46 6.87
C ALA A 348 5.51 26.05 6.25
N GLY A 349 4.56 25.62 5.43
CA GLY A 349 4.54 24.26 4.88
C GLY A 349 4.56 23.20 5.97
N THR A 350 5.36 22.15 5.77
CA THR A 350 5.50 21.05 6.73
C THR A 350 6.68 21.24 7.69
N THR A 351 7.50 22.26 7.49
CA THR A 351 8.71 22.52 8.29
C THR A 351 8.47 22.51 9.82
N PRO A 352 7.36 23.05 10.36
CA PRO A 352 7.08 23.00 11.80
C PRO A 352 6.93 21.58 12.36
N PHE A 353 6.59 20.59 11.53
CA PHE A 353 6.33 19.21 11.92
C PHE A 353 7.58 18.32 11.82
N LEU A 354 8.68 18.84 11.27
CA LEU A 354 9.94 18.12 11.15
C LEU A 354 10.71 18.09 12.48
N SER A 355 11.57 17.09 12.64
CA SER A 355 12.54 17.05 13.76
C SER A 355 13.49 18.26 13.70
N PRO A 356 14.16 18.64 14.81
CA PRO A 356 15.09 19.77 14.81
C PRO A 356 16.18 19.68 13.73
N GLU A 357 16.69 18.49 13.46
CA GLU A 357 17.74 18.22 12.47
C GLU A 357 17.24 18.37 11.03
N GLU A 358 16.08 17.77 10.74
CA GLU A 358 15.41 17.90 9.44
C GLU A 358 14.97 19.33 9.17
N ARG A 359 14.43 20.02 10.20
CA ARG A 359 14.06 21.43 10.13
C ARG A 359 15.26 22.31 9.81
N ALA A 360 16.37 22.15 10.52
CA ALA A 360 17.59 22.90 10.24
C ALA A 360 18.09 22.66 8.81
N SER A 361 18.02 21.42 8.33
CA SER A 361 18.39 21.05 6.97
C SER A 361 17.46 21.68 5.92
N ARG A 362 16.14 21.65 6.15
CA ARG A 362 15.12 22.25 5.28
C ARG A 362 15.28 23.78 5.21
N VAL A 363 15.42 24.44 6.35
CA VAL A 363 15.63 25.90 6.41
C VAL A 363 16.93 26.31 5.73
N LYS A 364 18.01 25.54 5.88
CA LYS A 364 19.29 25.80 5.20
C LYS A 364 19.20 25.65 3.68
N ALA A 365 18.28 24.82 3.18
CA ALA A 365 18.06 24.64 1.74
C ALA A 365 17.23 25.78 1.10
N LEU A 366 16.47 26.54 1.89
CA LEU A 366 15.72 27.69 1.42
C LEU A 366 16.65 28.88 1.15
N LYS A 367 16.32 29.71 0.16
CA LYS A 367 17.05 30.97 -0.07
C LYS A 367 16.74 31.97 1.06
N PRO A 368 17.66 32.90 1.38
CA PRO A 368 17.38 33.95 2.36
C PRO A 368 16.09 34.72 2.01
N GLY A 369 15.15 34.77 2.96
CA GLY A 369 13.83 35.41 2.77
C GLY A 369 12.76 34.53 2.12
N GLU A 370 13.10 33.30 1.72
CA GLU A 370 12.15 32.30 1.23
C GLU A 370 11.53 31.53 2.40
N THR A 371 10.33 31.02 2.20
CA THR A 371 9.58 30.23 3.18
C THR A 371 9.25 28.87 2.57
N ASP A 372 9.02 27.86 3.40
CA ASP A 372 8.72 26.49 2.95
C ASP A 372 7.27 26.32 2.43
N ARG A 373 6.66 27.41 1.98
CA ARG A 373 5.23 27.48 1.67
C ARG A 373 4.88 26.66 0.43
N PRO A 374 3.70 26.04 0.41
CA PRO A 374 3.23 25.32 -0.77
C PRO A 374 2.68 26.29 -1.83
N ASP A 375 2.77 25.87 -3.09
CA ASP A 375 2.02 26.46 -4.21
C ASP A 375 0.56 26.02 -4.21
N ALA A 376 0.23 24.86 -3.62
CA ALA A 376 -1.15 24.43 -3.38
C ALA A 376 -1.25 23.42 -2.22
N VAL A 377 -2.42 23.37 -1.61
CA VAL A 377 -2.77 22.34 -0.60
C VAL A 377 -3.96 21.52 -1.09
N VAL A 378 -3.89 20.20 -0.98
CA VAL A 378 -5.01 19.29 -1.26
C VAL A 378 -5.46 18.60 0.02
N VAL A 379 -6.72 18.78 0.38
CA VAL A 379 -7.31 18.40 1.67
C VAL A 379 -8.07 17.08 1.54
N CYS A 380 -7.47 16.00 2.05
CA CYS A 380 -7.96 14.62 1.98
C CYS A 380 -8.18 14.02 3.39
N VAL A 381 -8.75 14.80 4.31
CA VAL A 381 -8.76 14.50 5.75
C VAL A 381 -9.91 13.60 6.23
N GLY A 382 -10.84 13.22 5.35
CA GLY A 382 -11.98 12.37 5.71
C GLY A 382 -12.81 12.98 6.85
N LEU A 383 -13.01 12.23 7.94
CA LEU A 383 -13.73 12.73 9.13
C LEU A 383 -13.05 13.93 9.80
N GLY A 384 -11.73 14.10 9.60
CA GLY A 384 -11.00 15.26 10.13
C GLY A 384 -11.50 16.59 9.59
N ALA A 385 -12.22 16.62 8.46
CA ALA A 385 -12.80 17.84 7.90
C ALA A 385 -13.82 18.48 8.84
N ARG A 386 -14.45 17.69 9.74
CA ARG A 386 -15.40 18.18 10.73
C ARG A 386 -14.78 19.16 11.73
N THR A 387 -13.50 18.98 12.07
CA THR A 387 -12.85 19.69 13.18
C THR A 387 -11.54 20.37 12.80
N LEU A 388 -11.01 20.14 11.60
CA LEU A 388 -9.80 20.81 11.14
C LEU A 388 -10.07 22.30 10.93
N GLY A 389 -9.36 23.15 11.67
CA GLY A 389 -9.50 24.60 11.56
C GLY A 389 -9.19 25.12 10.15
N GLY A 390 -10.05 26.02 9.66
CA GLY A 390 -10.04 26.50 8.28
C GLY A 390 -10.88 25.65 7.32
N ILE A 391 -11.44 24.53 7.79
CA ILE A 391 -12.44 23.72 7.07
C ILE A 391 -13.74 23.64 7.87
N GLU A 392 -13.69 23.06 9.09
CA GLU A 392 -14.79 23.00 10.06
C GLU A 392 -16.16 22.61 9.47
N ASP A 393 -16.18 21.62 8.55
CA ASP A 393 -17.41 21.19 7.89
C ASP A 393 -18.28 20.34 8.83
N ALA A 394 -19.18 20.99 9.56
CA ALA A 394 -20.12 20.37 10.49
C ALA A 394 -21.10 19.37 9.83
N THR A 395 -21.18 19.36 8.50
CA THR A 395 -22.00 18.39 7.74
C THR A 395 -21.30 17.05 7.54
N VAL A 396 -20.03 16.93 7.91
CA VAL A 396 -19.28 15.67 7.93
C VAL A 396 -19.61 14.86 9.18
N PHE A 397 -20.00 13.60 9.03
CA PHE A 397 -20.39 12.71 10.12
C PHE A 397 -19.97 11.26 9.83
N PRO A 398 -19.87 10.37 10.84
CA PRO A 398 -19.51 8.99 10.63
C PRO A 398 -20.73 8.16 10.20
N ALA A 399 -20.52 7.15 9.38
CA ALA A 399 -21.40 5.99 9.33
C ALA A 399 -20.61 4.74 9.73
N ARG A 400 -20.88 4.23 10.94
CA ARG A 400 -20.16 3.09 11.51
C ARG A 400 -20.36 1.82 10.68
N GLY A 401 -19.27 1.15 10.34
CA GLY A 401 -19.24 -0.12 9.63
C GLY A 401 -18.46 -1.16 10.42
N GLN A 402 -19.17 -2.13 10.99
CA GLN A 402 -18.55 -3.31 11.59
C GLN A 402 -18.41 -4.43 10.55
N THR A 403 -17.26 -5.10 10.57
CA THR A 403 -16.95 -6.24 9.71
C THR A 403 -16.30 -7.37 10.52
N VAL A 404 -16.43 -8.59 10.00
CA VAL A 404 -15.76 -9.79 10.51
C VAL A 404 -14.85 -10.29 9.41
N LEU A 405 -13.59 -10.55 9.74
CA LEU A 405 -12.59 -11.11 8.83
C LEU A 405 -12.46 -12.60 9.10
N ILE A 406 -12.66 -13.42 8.06
CA ILE A 406 -12.46 -14.87 8.15
C ILE A 406 -11.35 -15.34 7.20
N ARG A 407 -10.78 -16.51 7.49
CA ARG A 407 -9.89 -17.24 6.59
C ARG A 407 -10.68 -18.27 5.79
N ALA A 408 -10.92 -18.01 4.51
CA ALA A 408 -11.67 -18.90 3.62
C ALA A 408 -11.12 -18.84 2.18
N PRO A 409 -9.92 -19.43 1.92
CA PRO A 409 -9.24 -19.31 0.62
C PRO A 409 -9.98 -19.95 -0.57
N TRP A 410 -11.02 -20.76 -0.31
CA TRP A 410 -11.88 -21.33 -1.35
C TRP A 410 -12.96 -20.36 -1.85
N ILE A 411 -13.15 -19.22 -1.18
CA ILE A 411 -14.09 -18.18 -1.61
C ILE A 411 -13.36 -17.20 -2.52
N ASN A 412 -13.65 -17.31 -3.82
CA ASN A 412 -13.05 -16.50 -4.88
C ASN A 412 -14.09 -15.74 -5.71
N PHE A 413 -15.30 -15.60 -5.18
CA PHE A 413 -16.42 -14.84 -5.73
C PHE A 413 -17.02 -13.97 -4.61
N GLY A 414 -17.65 -12.87 -5.00
CA GLY A 414 -18.29 -11.97 -4.05
C GLY A 414 -19.81 -12.01 -4.18
N ARG A 415 -20.48 -11.73 -3.06
CA ARG A 415 -21.95 -11.61 -3.01
C ARG A 415 -22.33 -10.44 -2.15
N THR A 416 -23.37 -9.73 -2.55
CA THR A 416 -24.01 -8.69 -1.76
C THR A 416 -25.52 -8.88 -1.82
N PHE A 417 -26.19 -8.70 -0.70
CA PHE A 417 -27.62 -8.52 -0.61
C PHE A 417 -27.90 -7.13 -0.04
N SER A 418 -28.68 -6.35 -0.78
CA SER A 418 -29.18 -5.04 -0.39
C SER A 418 -30.66 -5.15 -0.03
N GLY A 419 -30.94 -5.15 1.27
CA GLY A 419 -32.27 -5.26 1.85
C GLY A 419 -33.01 -3.93 1.91
N GLU A 420 -34.22 -3.96 2.49
CA GLU A 420 -34.93 -2.75 2.88
C GLU A 420 -34.18 -2.01 4.01
N ASN A 421 -34.45 -0.70 4.19
CA ASN A 421 -33.89 0.11 5.28
C ASN A 421 -32.35 0.15 5.39
N ASN A 422 -31.64 0.11 4.25
CA ASN A 422 -30.17 0.15 4.17
C ASN A 422 -29.48 -1.03 4.87
N GLU A 423 -30.14 -2.19 4.95
CA GLU A 423 -29.49 -3.42 5.40
C GLU A 423 -28.56 -3.97 4.32
N TRP A 424 -27.26 -4.04 4.61
CA TRP A 424 -26.26 -4.60 3.70
C TRP A 424 -25.64 -5.86 4.28
N THR A 425 -25.72 -6.94 3.51
CA THR A 425 -24.98 -8.19 3.77
C THR A 425 -24.02 -8.42 2.61
N TYR A 426 -22.71 -8.48 2.85
CA TYR A 426 -21.71 -8.64 1.81
C TYR A 426 -20.60 -9.62 2.21
N ILE A 427 -20.09 -10.32 1.19
CA ILE A 427 -18.94 -11.21 1.23
C ILE A 427 -17.93 -10.70 0.21
N ILE A 428 -16.78 -10.24 0.69
CA ILE A 428 -15.74 -9.61 -0.12
C ILE A 428 -14.43 -10.38 0.08
N PRO A 429 -14.10 -11.34 -0.80
CA PRO A 429 -12.84 -12.05 -0.74
C PRO A 429 -11.68 -11.17 -1.17
N ARG A 430 -10.49 -11.43 -0.61
CA ARG A 430 -9.22 -10.84 -0.99
C ARG A 430 -8.33 -11.88 -1.65
N LYS A 431 -7.38 -11.41 -2.46
CA LYS A 431 -6.43 -12.28 -3.19
C LYS A 431 -5.65 -13.24 -2.27
N ASN A 432 -5.37 -12.81 -1.04
CA ASN A 432 -4.62 -13.60 -0.07
C ASN A 432 -5.40 -14.78 0.53
N GLY A 433 -6.72 -14.88 0.29
CA GLY A 433 -7.62 -15.91 0.83
C GLY A 433 -8.39 -15.51 2.09
N ASP A 434 -8.23 -14.27 2.55
CA ASP A 434 -9.07 -13.71 3.61
C ASP A 434 -10.37 -13.16 3.01
N VAL A 435 -11.45 -13.20 3.78
CA VAL A 435 -12.77 -12.77 3.33
C VAL A 435 -13.37 -11.82 4.35
N ILE A 436 -13.74 -10.63 3.89
CA ILE A 436 -14.47 -9.66 4.70
C ILE A 436 -15.96 -10.00 4.62
N LEU A 437 -16.54 -10.25 5.78
CA LEU A 437 -17.96 -10.40 6.00
C LEU A 437 -18.49 -9.11 6.61
N GLY A 438 -19.57 -8.60 6.05
CA GLY A 438 -20.25 -7.47 6.65
C GLY A 438 -21.71 -7.39 6.22
N GLY A 439 -22.41 -6.33 6.60
CA GLY A 439 -21.91 -5.33 7.54
C GLY A 439 -23.02 -4.59 8.25
N THR A 440 -22.69 -3.38 8.68
CA THR A 440 -23.63 -2.44 9.28
C THR A 440 -23.59 -1.09 8.56
N VAL A 441 -24.73 -0.39 8.63
CA VAL A 441 -24.86 1.04 8.34
C VAL A 441 -25.28 1.71 9.64
N GLY A 442 -24.29 2.13 10.44
CA GLY A 442 -24.55 2.79 11.72
C GLY A 442 -25.13 4.19 11.55
N SER A 443 -25.81 4.69 12.59
CA SER A 443 -26.33 6.06 12.64
C SER A 443 -25.20 7.08 12.65
N SER A 444 -25.54 8.34 12.37
CA SER A 444 -24.62 9.48 12.43
C SER A 444 -24.05 9.77 13.82
N GLU A 445 -24.60 9.13 14.86
CA GLU A 445 -24.23 9.32 16.26
C GLU A 445 -23.32 8.19 16.78
N ASP A 446 -23.18 7.09 16.05
CA ASP A 446 -22.38 5.95 16.52
C ASP A 446 -20.90 6.12 16.16
N TRP A 447 -20.15 6.70 17.10
CA TRP A 447 -18.70 6.84 17.03
C TRP A 447 -17.96 5.68 17.73
N PHE A 448 -18.66 4.63 18.17
CA PHE A 448 -18.07 3.62 19.02
C PHE A 448 -16.98 2.81 18.28
N PRO A 449 -15.72 2.81 18.77
CA PRO A 449 -14.57 2.36 17.99
C PRO A 449 -14.40 0.84 17.98
N SER A 450 -15.11 0.12 18.84
CA SER A 450 -14.92 -1.32 19.04
C SER A 450 -16.04 -2.14 18.42
N PRO A 451 -15.76 -3.37 17.94
CA PRO A 451 -16.79 -4.33 17.54
C PRO A 451 -17.75 -4.64 18.70
N ARG A 452 -19.01 -4.87 18.36
CA ARG A 452 -20.07 -5.32 19.28
C ARG A 452 -20.31 -6.83 19.06
N PRO A 453 -20.23 -7.69 20.09
CA PRO A 453 -20.35 -9.14 19.92
C PRO A 453 -21.68 -9.59 19.28
N GLU A 454 -22.79 -8.94 19.63
CA GLU A 454 -24.11 -9.17 19.07
C GLU A 454 -24.16 -8.87 17.57
N THR A 455 -23.49 -7.79 17.15
CA THR A 455 -23.36 -7.43 15.73
C THR A 455 -22.47 -8.42 14.99
N THR A 456 -21.39 -8.93 15.61
CA THR A 456 -20.54 -9.97 15.02
C THR A 456 -21.35 -11.24 14.76
N ARG A 457 -22.13 -11.71 15.74
CA ARG A 457 -22.98 -12.90 15.58
C ARG A 457 -24.05 -12.70 14.51
N ASP A 458 -24.64 -11.51 14.43
CA ASP A 458 -25.61 -11.16 13.40
C ASP A 458 -24.99 -11.17 11.98
N ILE A 459 -23.83 -10.53 11.79
CA ILE A 459 -23.10 -10.54 10.51
C ILE A 459 -22.81 -11.97 10.06
N LEU A 460 -22.29 -12.82 10.95
CA LEU A 460 -22.01 -14.22 10.63
C LEU A 460 -23.29 -14.96 10.23
N LYS A 461 -24.40 -14.73 10.95
CA LYS A 461 -25.69 -15.37 10.64
C LYS A 461 -26.23 -14.98 9.26
N ARG A 462 -26.20 -13.68 8.92
CA ARG A 462 -26.70 -13.18 7.62
C ARG A 462 -25.80 -13.60 6.47
N THR A 463 -24.49 -13.50 6.64
CA THR A 463 -23.54 -13.90 5.59
C THR A 463 -23.56 -15.41 5.33
N LEU A 464 -23.78 -16.23 6.35
CA LEU A 464 -23.97 -17.67 6.19
C LEU A 464 -25.27 -18.01 5.43
N ALA A 465 -26.35 -17.26 5.66
CA ALA A 465 -27.60 -17.41 4.91
C ALA A 465 -27.44 -17.01 3.44
N LEU A 466 -26.63 -15.99 3.14
CA LEU A 466 -26.31 -15.51 1.79
C LEU A 466 -25.31 -16.39 1.05
N CYS A 467 -24.38 -16.99 1.79
CA CYS A 467 -23.30 -17.80 1.24
C CYS A 467 -23.02 -18.99 2.16
N PRO A 468 -23.83 -20.07 2.06
CA PRO A 468 -23.53 -21.33 2.74
C PRO A 468 -22.15 -21.88 2.36
N GLU A 469 -21.60 -21.46 1.21
CA GLU A 469 -20.29 -21.86 0.74
C GLU A 469 -19.13 -21.38 1.60
N LEU A 470 -19.36 -20.39 2.48
CA LEU A 470 -18.41 -19.97 3.51
C LEU A 470 -17.94 -21.14 4.38
N VAL A 471 -18.79 -22.14 4.59
CA VAL A 471 -18.41 -23.39 5.26
C VAL A 471 -17.65 -24.30 4.28
N PRO A 472 -16.43 -24.75 4.61
CA PRO A 472 -15.66 -25.62 3.73
C PRO A 472 -16.41 -26.94 3.48
N LEU A 473 -16.33 -27.47 2.24
CA LEU A 473 -17.12 -28.62 1.79
C LEU A 473 -17.06 -29.83 2.74
N GLY A 474 -15.89 -30.17 3.26
CA GLY A 474 -15.71 -31.30 4.20
C GLY A 474 -16.30 -31.09 5.59
N SER A 475 -16.76 -29.89 5.92
CA SER A 475 -17.35 -29.52 7.21
C SER A 475 -18.83 -29.14 7.11
N ARG A 476 -19.41 -29.15 5.91
CA ARG A 476 -20.83 -28.86 5.71
C ARG A 476 -21.66 -30.01 6.28
N LYS A 477 -22.61 -29.68 7.14
CA LYS A 477 -23.64 -30.63 7.61
C LYS A 477 -24.78 -30.70 6.61
N GLU A 478 -25.53 -31.81 6.56
CA GLU A 478 -26.83 -31.82 5.88
C GLU A 478 -27.78 -30.85 6.59
N GLY A 479 -28.42 -29.95 5.83
CA GLY A 479 -29.33 -28.93 6.36
C GLY A 479 -28.69 -27.56 6.61
N VAL A 480 -29.29 -26.78 7.52
CA VAL A 480 -28.91 -25.39 7.80
C VAL A 480 -27.57 -25.36 8.53
N GLN A 481 -26.63 -24.57 8.01
CA GLN A 481 -25.36 -24.34 8.71
C GLN A 481 -25.58 -23.37 9.86
N GLU A 482 -24.97 -23.68 11.01
CA GLU A 482 -25.03 -22.83 12.21
C GLU A 482 -23.86 -21.85 12.25
N VAL A 483 -24.04 -20.71 12.93
CA VAL A 483 -23.00 -19.67 13.08
C VAL A 483 -21.71 -20.23 13.68
N GLU A 484 -21.83 -21.21 14.58
CA GLU A 484 -20.73 -21.91 15.24
C GLU A 484 -19.78 -22.57 14.25
N THR A 485 -20.23 -22.89 13.04
CA THR A 485 -19.38 -23.47 11.97
C THR A 485 -18.41 -22.45 11.38
N LEU A 486 -18.72 -21.15 11.47
CA LEU A 486 -17.85 -20.07 10.97
C LEU A 486 -16.89 -19.54 12.04
N LEU A 487 -17.19 -19.68 13.34
CA LEU A 487 -16.37 -19.14 14.43
C LEU A 487 -14.89 -19.57 14.35
N PRO A 488 -14.54 -20.83 14.05
CA PRO A 488 -13.14 -21.24 13.92
C PRO A 488 -12.39 -20.57 12.74
N LEU A 489 -13.12 -20.02 11.77
CA LEU A 489 -12.55 -19.33 10.62
C LEU A 489 -12.31 -17.84 10.88
N VAL A 490 -12.87 -17.28 11.97
CA VAL A 490 -12.72 -15.85 12.31
C VAL A 490 -11.28 -15.56 12.72
N ILE A 491 -10.64 -14.64 12.01
CA ILE A 491 -9.27 -14.19 12.27
C ILE A 491 -9.20 -12.71 12.69
N GLY A 492 -10.35 -12.01 12.71
CA GLY A 492 -10.43 -10.67 13.26
C GLY A 492 -11.81 -10.05 13.16
N GLU A 493 -12.02 -9.01 13.94
CA GLU A 493 -13.22 -8.17 13.93
C GLU A 493 -12.77 -6.71 13.85
N GLY A 494 -13.55 -5.89 13.15
CA GLY A 494 -13.16 -4.51 12.90
C GLY A 494 -14.34 -3.56 12.86
N CYS A 495 -14.06 -2.31 13.21
CA CYS A 495 -15.01 -1.21 13.13
C CYS A 495 -14.33 -0.02 12.46
N GLY A 496 -14.88 0.44 11.33
CA GLY A 496 -14.46 1.66 10.67
C GLY A 496 -15.57 2.71 10.68
N LEU A 497 -15.17 3.99 10.70
CA LEU A 497 -16.11 5.10 10.55
C LEU A 497 -16.02 5.65 9.14
N ARG A 498 -17.06 5.44 8.33
CA ARG A 498 -17.12 6.00 6.96
C ARG A 498 -17.25 7.53 7.06
N PRO A 499 -16.42 8.32 6.36
CA PRO A 499 -16.48 9.78 6.38
C PRO A 499 -17.63 10.28 5.50
N MET A 500 -18.86 10.18 6.01
CA MET A 500 -20.04 10.69 5.33
C MET A 500 -20.09 12.21 5.40
N ARG A 501 -20.79 12.81 4.44
CA ARG A 501 -21.07 14.24 4.39
C ARG A 501 -22.48 14.42 3.83
N LYS A 502 -23.28 15.34 4.40
CA LYS A 502 -24.70 15.51 4.03
C LYS A 502 -24.90 15.73 2.53
N GLU A 503 -24.08 16.61 1.95
CA GLU A 503 -24.11 16.94 0.52
C GLU A 503 -23.21 16.01 -0.33
N GLY A 504 -22.77 14.88 0.22
CA GLY A 504 -21.91 13.91 -0.49
C GLY A 504 -20.43 14.34 -0.61
N LEU A 505 -19.78 13.94 -1.69
CA LEU A 505 -18.37 14.24 -1.97
C LEU A 505 -18.14 15.76 -2.12
N ASP A 506 -17.18 16.33 -1.40
CA ASP A 506 -16.67 17.68 -1.64
C ASP A 506 -15.38 17.61 -2.46
N ILE A 507 -15.49 18.03 -3.72
CA ILE A 507 -14.36 18.22 -4.62
C ILE A 507 -14.42 19.61 -5.23
N SER A 508 -13.77 20.56 -4.57
CA SER A 508 -13.85 21.98 -4.90
C SER A 508 -12.51 22.66 -4.67
N ALA A 509 -12.26 23.76 -5.38
CA ALA A 509 -11.12 24.63 -5.11
C ALA A 509 -11.59 25.89 -4.41
N ARG A 510 -10.91 26.23 -3.32
CA ARG A 510 -11.02 27.52 -2.63
C ARG A 510 -9.67 28.19 -2.67
N TYR A 511 -9.65 29.48 -2.40
CA TYR A 511 -8.41 30.22 -2.18
C TYR A 511 -8.36 30.66 -0.73
N MET A 512 -7.20 30.50 -0.11
CA MET A 512 -6.95 31.03 1.22
C MET A 512 -5.88 32.10 1.13
N ASP A 513 -6.13 33.21 1.83
CA ASP A 513 -5.20 34.33 1.95
C ASP A 513 -4.40 34.15 3.26
N PRO A 514 -3.17 33.63 3.18
CA PRO A 514 -2.30 33.57 4.35
C PRO A 514 -1.95 34.99 4.85
N PRO A 515 -1.57 35.16 6.13
CA PRO A 515 -1.23 36.47 6.70
C PRO A 515 -0.10 37.20 5.97
N THR A 516 0.74 36.47 5.26
CA THR A 516 1.83 37.00 4.43
C THR A 516 1.81 36.31 3.06
N GLY A 517 2.45 36.88 2.04
CA GLY A 517 2.69 36.24 0.73
C GLY A 517 1.45 36.07 -0.16
N LYS A 518 1.56 35.22 -1.18
CA LYS A 518 0.50 35.03 -2.19
C LYS A 518 -0.63 34.16 -1.66
N ARG A 519 -1.82 34.40 -2.22
CA ARG A 519 -3.00 33.54 -2.10
C ARG A 519 -2.67 32.13 -2.56
N ILE A 520 -3.12 31.12 -1.81
CA ILE A 520 -2.81 29.71 -2.08
C ILE A 520 -4.12 28.97 -2.40
N PRO A 521 -4.20 28.24 -3.53
CA PRO A 521 -5.32 27.35 -3.80
C PRO A 521 -5.33 26.17 -2.81
N VAL A 522 -6.51 25.95 -2.23
CA VAL A 522 -6.82 24.83 -1.34
C VAL A 522 -7.91 24.00 -1.98
N VAL A 523 -7.57 22.78 -2.38
CA VAL A 523 -8.48 21.85 -3.06
C VAL A 523 -9.03 20.85 -2.08
N HIS A 524 -10.34 20.79 -1.92
CA HIS A 524 -11.02 19.79 -1.12
C HIS A 524 -11.15 18.49 -1.91
N ASN A 525 -10.94 17.36 -1.24
CA ASN A 525 -11.20 16.02 -1.77
C ASN A 525 -11.51 15.09 -0.59
N PHE A 526 -12.71 15.24 -0.01
CA PHE A 526 -13.17 14.44 1.14
C PHE A 526 -14.71 14.26 1.11
N GLY A 527 -15.24 13.43 2.01
CA GLY A 527 -16.70 13.14 2.06
C GLY A 527 -17.12 11.94 1.22
N HIS A 528 -16.18 11.05 0.87
CA HIS A 528 -16.44 9.86 0.05
C HIS A 528 -17.32 8.79 0.69
N GLY A 529 -17.63 8.89 2.00
CA GLY A 529 -18.49 7.93 2.68
C GLY A 529 -18.04 6.47 2.51
N ALA A 530 -18.91 5.63 1.96
CA ALA A 530 -18.63 4.22 1.65
C ALA A 530 -17.83 3.99 0.36
N ALA A 531 -17.67 5.00 -0.49
CA ALA A 531 -17.19 4.88 -1.86
C ALA A 531 -15.71 5.28 -2.05
N GLY A 532 -14.95 5.54 -0.97
CA GLY A 532 -13.60 6.06 -1.06
C GLY A 532 -12.62 5.28 -1.95
N TYR A 533 -12.73 3.95 -2.02
CA TYR A 533 -11.93 3.16 -2.97
C TYR A 533 -12.47 3.25 -4.40
N ILE A 534 -13.79 3.18 -4.55
CA ILE A 534 -14.52 3.19 -5.83
C ILE A 534 -14.32 4.50 -6.59
N GLU A 535 -14.13 5.62 -5.87
CA GLU A 535 -13.99 6.95 -6.45
C GLU A 535 -12.54 7.47 -6.42
N SER A 536 -11.60 6.68 -5.89
CA SER A 536 -10.25 7.17 -5.53
C SER A 536 -9.45 7.82 -6.66
N TYR A 537 -9.39 7.18 -7.82
CA TYR A 537 -8.62 7.69 -8.97
C TYR A 537 -9.35 8.83 -9.67
N GLY A 538 -10.65 8.70 -9.87
CA GLY A 538 -11.41 9.76 -10.53
C GLY A 538 -11.52 11.03 -9.69
N SER A 539 -11.66 10.93 -8.37
CA SER A 539 -11.61 12.10 -7.49
C SER A 539 -10.20 12.69 -7.40
N ALA A 540 -9.14 11.86 -7.47
CA ALA A 540 -7.77 12.35 -7.59
C ALA A 540 -7.52 13.13 -8.88
N ASP A 541 -8.02 12.64 -10.03
CA ASP A 541 -7.87 13.31 -11.32
C ASP A 541 -8.65 14.65 -11.37
N LEU A 542 -9.84 14.70 -10.78
CA LEU A 542 -10.61 15.94 -10.64
C LEU A 542 -9.89 16.94 -9.71
N ALA A 543 -9.34 16.47 -8.59
CA ALA A 543 -8.61 17.33 -7.64
C ALA A 543 -7.33 17.89 -8.28
N LEU A 544 -6.61 17.08 -9.06
CA LEU A 544 -5.46 17.53 -9.85
C LEU A 544 -5.84 18.65 -10.83
N LYS A 545 -6.92 18.47 -11.61
CA LYS A 545 -7.39 19.51 -12.55
C LYS A 545 -7.73 20.83 -11.84
N LEU A 546 -8.43 20.74 -10.70
CA LEU A 546 -8.78 21.90 -9.89
C LEU A 546 -7.54 22.58 -9.30
N MET A 547 -6.55 21.80 -8.87
CA MET A 547 -5.28 22.29 -8.35
C MET A 547 -4.48 23.03 -9.44
N GLU A 548 -4.36 22.46 -10.64
CA GLU A 548 -3.66 23.09 -11.77
C GLU A 548 -4.29 24.44 -12.12
N LYS A 549 -5.63 24.46 -12.30
CA LYS A 549 -6.38 25.69 -12.54
C LYS A 549 -6.23 26.70 -11.40
N GLY A 550 -6.19 26.22 -10.16
CA GLY A 550 -6.00 27.06 -8.97
C GLY A 550 -4.63 27.73 -8.95
N ILE A 551 -3.58 27.02 -9.34
CA ILE A 551 -2.22 27.57 -9.39
C ILE A 551 -2.07 28.55 -10.57
N GLU A 552 -2.74 28.31 -11.70
CA GLU A 552 -2.73 29.26 -12.83
C GLU A 552 -3.47 30.57 -12.54
N GLY A 553 -4.48 30.54 -11.65
CA GLY A 553 -5.29 31.69 -11.26
C GLY A 553 -4.80 32.48 -10.04
N ALA A 554 -3.76 32.00 -9.34
CA ALA A 554 -3.14 32.63 -8.17
C ALA A 554 -1.85 33.39 -8.55
#